data_AF-A0A9P5YJX5-F1
#
_entry.id   AF-A0A9P5YJX5-F1
#
_cell.length_a   1.000
_cell.length_b   1.000
_cell.length_c   1.000
_cell.angle_alpha   90.00
_cell.angle_beta   90.00
_cell.angle_gamma   90.00
#
_symmetry.space_group_name_H-M   'P 1'
#
loop_
_entity.id
_entity.type
_entity.pdbx_description
1 polymer ?
#
loop_
_entity_poly.entity_id
_entity_poly.type
_entity_poly.pdbx_seq_one_letter_code
_entity_poly.pdbx_strand_id
1 'polypeptide(L)'
;MKAAISFIRAFGYEVHHAPGEAEAELVKLEEAGYIDAIISSDSDLFLFGTPLIFRSISKKDRRYVDEYAVYNPNTTPFPLTRGGAILFALLCGGDYDNGIDGCGPATATALARCGFGEQLFEAHQTFRGDKYKYERFLSKWGPTLRAELMTNSRQFLHRREFDIAGEITFEFPDRRVHELYMNPITSWSPGYTLPDPSRWVFKQPSIAVITQLCVDHLRSEDLQKTFKSNLWVGIFLQMLYSVS
;
A
#
# COMPACT_ATOMS: atom_id res chain seq x y z
N MET A 1 5.91 -2.00 -20.61
CA MET A 1 5.46 -0.76 -19.93
C MET A 1 5.01 0.33 -20.92
N LYS A 2 5.82 0.77 -21.90
CA LYS A 2 5.42 1.81 -22.87
C LYS A 2 4.09 1.53 -23.60
N ALA A 3 3.90 0.32 -24.11
CA ALA A 3 2.65 -0.07 -24.79
C ALA A 3 1.41 0.03 -23.87
N ALA A 4 1.53 -0.39 -22.61
CA ALA A 4 0.43 -0.30 -21.64
C ALA A 4 0.04 1.16 -21.36
N ILE A 5 1.02 2.05 -21.16
CA ILE A 5 0.79 3.49 -20.99
C ILE A 5 0.11 4.09 -22.23
N SER A 6 0.54 3.68 -23.44
CA SER A 6 -0.10 4.11 -24.68
C SER A 6 -1.55 3.67 -24.75
N PHE A 7 -1.87 2.43 -24.35
CA PHE A 7 -3.25 1.97 -24.25
C PHE A 7 -4.05 2.81 -23.25
N ILE A 8 -3.58 2.97 -22.01
CA ILE A 8 -4.27 3.74 -20.96
C ILE A 8 -4.65 5.14 -21.47
N ARG A 9 -3.68 5.85 -22.06
CA ARG A 9 -3.90 7.18 -22.64
C ARG A 9 -4.83 7.16 -23.86
N ALA A 10 -4.72 6.15 -24.72
CA ALA A 10 -5.61 6.00 -25.88
C ALA A 10 -7.06 5.75 -25.45
N PHE A 11 -7.28 5.10 -24.31
CA PHE A 11 -8.59 4.95 -23.67
C PHE A 11 -9.06 6.21 -22.93
N GLY A 12 -8.30 7.31 -22.95
CA GLY A 12 -8.69 8.55 -22.29
C GLY A 12 -8.50 8.57 -20.77
N TYR A 13 -7.75 7.60 -20.23
CA TYR A 13 -7.39 7.56 -18.81
C TYR A 13 -6.06 8.27 -18.55
N GLU A 14 -5.87 8.72 -17.31
CA GLU A 14 -4.63 9.35 -16.87
C GLU A 14 -3.60 8.35 -16.37
N VAL A 15 -2.33 8.74 -16.50
CA VAL A 15 -1.20 7.99 -15.94
C VAL A 15 -0.43 8.94 -15.06
N HIS A 16 -0.44 8.63 -13.77
CA HIS A 16 0.39 9.28 -12.76
C HIS A 16 1.66 8.46 -12.51
N HIS A 17 2.79 9.14 -12.36
CA HIS A 17 4.07 8.51 -12.06
C HIS A 17 4.46 8.89 -10.64
N ALA A 18 4.38 7.92 -9.73
CA ALA A 18 4.84 8.09 -8.36
C ALA A 18 6.35 8.37 -8.32
N PRO A 19 6.80 9.31 -7.48
CA PRO A 19 8.22 9.52 -7.18
C PRO A 19 8.94 8.32 -6.56
N GLY A 20 8.21 7.54 -5.78
CA GLY A 20 8.66 6.32 -5.13
C GLY A 20 7.64 5.20 -5.38
N GLU A 21 7.05 4.68 -4.31
CA GLU A 21 6.07 3.60 -4.41
C GLU A 21 4.69 4.07 -4.83
N ALA A 22 4.05 3.28 -5.68
CA ALA A 22 2.73 3.57 -6.17
C ALA A 22 1.71 3.54 -5.03
N GLU A 23 1.88 2.62 -4.08
CA GLU A 23 1.03 2.41 -2.91
C GLU A 23 1.07 3.64 -2.00
N ALA A 24 2.27 4.10 -1.62
CA ALA A 24 2.45 5.30 -0.83
C ALA A 24 1.89 6.56 -1.51
N GLU A 25 2.10 6.68 -2.83
CA GLU A 25 1.56 7.79 -3.61
C GLU A 25 0.03 7.74 -3.66
N LEU A 26 -0.57 6.57 -3.89
CA LEU A 26 -2.02 6.39 -3.91
C LEU A 26 -2.67 6.75 -2.57
N VAL A 27 -2.05 6.37 -1.43
CA VAL A 27 -2.53 6.80 -0.11
C VAL A 27 -2.48 8.32 0.03
N LYS A 28 -1.42 8.98 -0.46
CA LYS A 28 -1.34 10.45 -0.42
C LYS A 28 -2.37 11.13 -1.33
N LEU A 29 -2.66 10.54 -2.48
CA LEU A 29 -3.73 11.01 -3.37
C LEU A 29 -5.11 10.89 -2.72
N GLU A 30 -5.37 9.79 -2.02
CA GLU A 30 -6.62 9.57 -1.26
C GLU A 30 -6.72 10.57 -0.10
N GLU A 31 -5.67 10.73 0.72
CA GLU A 31 -5.62 11.70 1.82
C GLU A 31 -5.83 13.15 1.36
N ALA A 32 -5.32 13.50 0.17
CA ALA A 32 -5.50 14.82 -0.43
C ALA A 32 -6.89 15.02 -1.07
N GLY A 33 -7.72 13.97 -1.14
CA GLY A 33 -9.04 14.01 -1.77
C GLY A 33 -8.99 14.07 -3.30
N TYR A 34 -7.90 13.63 -3.93
CA TYR A 34 -7.77 13.60 -5.39
C TYR A 34 -8.34 12.32 -6.00
N ILE A 35 -8.47 11.27 -5.19
CA ILE A 35 -9.15 10.01 -5.53
C ILE A 35 -10.05 9.60 -4.36
N ASP A 36 -11.13 8.88 -4.66
CA ASP A 36 -12.10 8.43 -3.65
C ASP A 36 -11.83 7.00 -3.15
N ALA A 37 -11.07 6.21 -3.92
CA ALA A 37 -10.86 4.80 -3.65
C ALA A 37 -9.59 4.27 -4.32
N ILE A 38 -8.93 3.33 -3.65
CA ILE A 38 -7.77 2.62 -4.17
C ILE A 38 -8.17 1.18 -4.54
N ILE A 39 -7.92 0.81 -5.79
CA ILE A 39 -8.04 -0.58 -6.26
C ILE A 39 -6.63 -1.18 -6.33
N SER A 40 -6.32 -2.12 -5.44
CA SER A 40 -5.03 -2.81 -5.43
C SER A 40 -5.13 -4.13 -4.67
N SER A 41 -4.32 -5.11 -5.08
CA SER A 41 -4.10 -6.35 -4.33
C SER A 41 -3.03 -6.22 -3.24
N ASP A 42 -2.30 -5.10 -3.22
CA ASP A 42 -1.21 -4.87 -2.28
C ASP A 42 -1.74 -4.56 -0.87
N SER A 43 -1.10 -5.09 0.16
CA SER A 43 -1.43 -4.80 1.57
C SER A 43 -0.62 -3.66 2.15
N ASP A 44 0.48 -3.25 1.50
CA ASP A 44 1.39 -2.22 2.02
C ASP A 44 0.73 -0.84 2.06
N LEU A 45 -0.33 -0.67 1.28
CA LEU A 45 -1.29 0.44 1.40
C LEU A 45 -1.73 0.69 2.86
N PHE A 46 -1.94 -0.36 3.66
CA PHE A 46 -2.31 -0.20 5.08
C PHE A 46 -1.15 0.28 5.95
N LEU A 47 0.10 -0.08 5.58
CA LEU A 47 1.31 0.43 6.23
C LEU A 47 1.50 1.92 5.95
N PHE A 48 1.10 2.38 4.77
CA PHE A 48 1.12 3.79 4.39
C PHE A 48 -0.05 4.60 4.95
N GLY A 49 -1.18 3.95 5.25
CA GLY A 49 -2.24 4.52 6.08
C GLY A 49 -3.63 4.59 5.47
N THR A 50 -3.89 3.94 4.33
CA THR A 50 -5.26 3.89 3.81
C THR A 50 -6.18 3.12 4.77
N PRO A 51 -7.43 3.57 5.01
CA PRO A 51 -8.37 2.85 5.84
C PRO A 51 -9.05 1.67 5.13
N LEU A 52 -9.01 1.61 3.79
CA LEU A 52 -9.82 0.69 3.01
C LEU A 52 -9.26 0.52 1.59
N ILE A 53 -9.30 -0.69 1.05
CA ILE A 53 -8.95 -0.94 -0.36
C ILE A 53 -9.98 -1.84 -1.04
N PHE A 54 -10.11 -1.67 -2.35
CA PHE A 54 -10.87 -2.55 -3.22
C PHE A 54 -9.94 -3.58 -3.85
N ARG A 55 -10.19 -4.87 -3.60
CA ARG A 55 -9.43 -5.99 -4.17
C ARG A 55 -10.20 -6.66 -5.29
N SER A 56 -9.54 -6.87 -6.43
CA SER A 56 -10.09 -7.71 -7.49
C SER A 56 -10.28 -9.14 -6.96
N ILE A 57 -11.45 -9.70 -7.19
CA ILE A 57 -11.72 -11.10 -6.86
C ILE A 57 -11.20 -11.99 -8.01
N SER A 58 -10.67 -13.16 -7.66
CA SER A 58 -10.20 -14.13 -8.64
C SER A 58 -11.32 -14.50 -9.62
N LYS A 59 -10.97 -14.79 -10.88
CA LYS A 59 -11.98 -15.18 -11.90
C LYS A 59 -12.82 -16.39 -11.50
N LYS A 60 -12.28 -17.29 -10.66
CA LYS A 60 -12.95 -18.52 -10.23
C LYS A 60 -13.99 -18.25 -9.12
N ASP A 61 -13.74 -17.22 -8.31
CA ASP A 61 -14.53 -16.95 -7.10
C ASP A 61 -15.53 -15.80 -7.29
N ARG A 62 -15.35 -14.99 -8.34
CA ARG A 62 -16.25 -13.88 -8.65
C ARG A 62 -17.54 -14.36 -9.34
N ARG A 63 -18.66 -13.81 -8.92
CA ARG A 63 -19.99 -13.99 -9.53
C ARG A 63 -20.19 -13.06 -10.72
N TYR A 64 -19.59 -11.87 -10.66
CA TYR A 64 -19.66 -10.87 -11.74
C TYR A 64 -18.25 -10.46 -12.17
N VAL A 65 -18.12 -9.99 -13.41
CA VAL A 65 -16.83 -9.53 -13.96
C VAL A 65 -16.28 -8.33 -13.17
N ASP A 66 -17.18 -7.50 -12.65
CA ASP A 66 -16.89 -6.24 -11.97
C ASP A 66 -17.08 -6.35 -10.45
N GLU A 67 -16.98 -7.56 -9.90
CA GLU A 67 -17.07 -7.79 -8.45
C GLU A 67 -15.72 -7.54 -7.78
N TYR A 68 -15.73 -6.67 -6.76
CA TYR A 68 -14.58 -6.33 -5.94
C TYR A 68 -14.88 -6.65 -4.47
N ALA A 69 -13.87 -7.15 -3.76
CA ALA A 69 -13.92 -7.28 -2.32
C ALA A 69 -13.49 -5.97 -1.67
N VAL A 70 -14.28 -5.48 -0.73
CA VAL A 70 -13.90 -4.34 0.12
C VAL A 70 -13.15 -4.88 1.32
N TYR A 71 -11.90 -4.47 1.48
CA TYR A 71 -11.10 -4.85 2.63
C TYR A 71 -10.86 -3.64 3.54
N ASN A 72 -11.30 -3.76 4.79
CA ASN A 72 -11.07 -2.78 5.84
C ASN A 72 -10.40 -3.50 7.03
N PRO A 73 -9.13 -3.21 7.37
CA PRO A 73 -8.44 -3.87 8.47
C PRO A 73 -9.13 -3.64 9.82
N ASN A 74 -9.90 -2.56 9.96
CA ASN A 74 -10.64 -2.24 11.19
C ASN A 74 -11.82 -3.18 11.47
N THR A 75 -12.28 -3.96 10.49
CA THR A 75 -13.37 -4.94 10.68
C THR A 75 -12.86 -6.32 11.09
N THR A 76 -11.55 -6.51 11.22
CA THR A 76 -10.97 -7.78 11.65
C THR A 76 -11.14 -7.98 13.16
N PRO A 77 -11.10 -9.22 13.69
CA PRO A 77 -11.22 -9.46 15.14
C PRO A 77 -10.13 -8.78 15.98
N PHE A 78 -8.98 -8.52 15.38
CA PHE A 78 -7.82 -7.88 16.00
C PHE A 78 -7.28 -6.80 15.05
N PRO A 79 -7.96 -5.63 14.98
CA PRO A 79 -7.54 -4.58 14.07
C PRO A 79 -6.17 -4.06 14.50
N LEU A 80 -5.23 -4.01 13.56
CA LEU A 80 -3.93 -3.41 13.77
C LEU A 80 -4.04 -1.91 13.48
N THR A 81 -3.52 -1.09 14.39
CA THR A 81 -3.23 0.32 14.07
C THR A 81 -2.12 0.38 13.02
N ARG A 82 -1.95 1.54 12.38
CA ARG A 82 -0.82 1.73 11.44
C ARG A 82 0.52 1.43 12.12
N GLY A 83 0.74 1.92 13.34
CA GLY A 83 1.94 1.61 14.11
C GLY A 83 2.09 0.11 14.39
N GLY A 84 0.99 -0.57 14.73
CA GLY A 84 0.97 -2.02 14.91
C GLY A 84 1.31 -2.79 13.63
N ALA A 85 0.79 -2.36 12.48
CA ALA A 85 1.06 -2.97 11.19
C ALA A 85 2.51 -2.73 10.72
N ILE A 86 3.06 -1.54 10.96
CA ILE A 86 4.49 -1.25 10.69
C ILE A 86 5.39 -2.12 11.56
N LEU A 87 5.10 -2.25 12.86
CA LEU A 87 5.85 -3.17 13.73
C LEU A 87 5.74 -4.61 13.23
N PHE A 88 4.56 -5.02 12.74
CA PHE A 88 4.38 -6.34 12.16
C PHE A 88 5.33 -6.56 10.97
N ALA A 89 5.40 -5.62 10.03
CA ALA A 89 6.31 -5.69 8.89
C ALA A 89 7.80 -5.70 9.31
N LEU A 90 8.18 -4.90 10.32
CA LEU A 90 9.54 -4.89 10.86
C LEU A 90 9.94 -6.21 11.53
N LEU A 91 8.97 -6.97 12.05
CA LEU A 91 9.21 -8.23 12.74
C LEU A 91 9.16 -9.43 11.79
N CYS A 92 8.13 -9.52 10.95
CA CYS A 92 7.93 -10.64 10.02
C CYS A 92 8.67 -10.50 8.70
N GLY A 93 9.14 -9.29 8.39
CA GLY A 93 9.63 -8.92 7.07
C GLY A 93 8.52 -8.34 6.19
N GLY A 94 8.97 -7.55 5.22
CA GLY A 94 8.17 -6.94 4.17
C GLY A 94 9.07 -6.60 2.99
N ASP A 95 8.66 -5.67 2.14
CA ASP A 95 9.38 -5.39 0.89
C ASP A 95 10.78 -4.76 1.10
N TYR A 96 11.01 -4.15 2.26
CA TYR A 96 12.26 -3.47 2.59
C TYR A 96 13.26 -4.28 3.41
N ASP A 97 12.81 -5.31 4.12
CA ASP A 97 13.65 -6.09 5.03
C ASP A 97 13.06 -7.48 5.31
N ASN A 98 13.91 -8.45 5.62
CA ASN A 98 13.49 -9.81 5.94
C ASN A 98 12.91 -9.97 7.36
N GLY A 99 12.99 -8.92 8.18
CA GLY A 99 12.54 -8.96 9.56
C GLY A 99 13.45 -9.83 10.44
N ILE A 100 12.89 -10.34 11.53
CA ILE A 100 13.61 -11.17 12.50
C ILE A 100 13.39 -12.64 12.17
N ASP A 101 14.48 -13.40 12.03
CA ASP A 101 14.39 -14.84 11.78
C ASP A 101 13.59 -15.56 12.88
N GLY A 102 12.69 -16.44 12.45
CA GLY A 102 11.74 -17.13 13.35
C GLY A 102 10.58 -16.28 13.90
N CYS A 103 10.53 -14.97 13.63
CA CYS A 103 9.42 -14.12 14.07
C CYS A 103 8.22 -14.17 13.11
N GLY A 104 7.31 -15.11 13.37
CA GLY A 104 6.11 -15.30 12.56
C GLY A 104 4.94 -14.35 12.87
N PRO A 105 3.88 -14.37 12.03
CA PRO A 105 2.71 -13.49 12.17
C PRO A 105 2.03 -13.52 13.54
N ALA A 106 2.00 -14.67 14.22
CA ALA A 106 1.39 -14.80 15.54
C ALA A 106 2.11 -13.96 16.60
N THR A 107 3.45 -14.03 16.63
CA THR A 107 4.29 -13.27 17.56
C THR A 107 4.23 -11.78 17.24
N ALA A 108 4.34 -11.41 15.96
CA ALA A 108 4.28 -10.02 15.53
C ALA A 108 2.92 -9.38 15.85
N THR A 109 1.81 -10.09 15.60
CA THR A 109 0.45 -9.63 15.97
C THR A 109 0.32 -9.48 17.48
N ALA A 110 0.86 -10.41 18.28
CA ALA A 110 0.83 -10.31 19.73
C ALA A 110 1.60 -9.09 20.24
N LEU A 111 2.80 -8.81 19.70
CA LEU A 111 3.59 -7.62 20.04
C LEU A 111 2.91 -6.33 19.59
N ALA A 112 2.25 -6.33 18.43
CA ALA A 112 1.44 -5.20 17.99
C ALA A 112 0.27 -4.95 18.96
N ARG A 113 -0.42 -6.01 19.42
CA ARG A 113 -1.49 -5.93 20.42
C ARG A 113 -1.01 -5.51 21.81
N CYS A 114 0.26 -5.78 22.14
CA CYS A 114 0.89 -5.19 23.32
C CYS A 114 1.00 -3.66 23.20
N GLY A 115 0.88 -3.08 22.01
CA GLY A 115 0.97 -1.63 21.78
C GLY A 115 2.39 -1.14 21.51
N PHE A 116 3.36 -2.04 21.29
CA PHE A 116 4.74 -1.63 20.98
C PHE A 116 4.83 -0.87 19.66
N GLY A 117 4.01 -1.23 18.67
CA GLY A 117 3.98 -0.55 17.37
C GLY A 117 3.44 0.87 17.48
N GLU A 118 2.39 1.09 18.28
CA GLU A 118 1.85 2.43 18.51
C GLU A 118 2.86 3.31 19.25
N GLN A 119 3.53 2.78 20.27
CA GLN A 119 4.61 3.51 20.97
C GLN A 119 5.72 3.95 20.02
N LEU A 120 6.14 3.07 19.10
CA LEU A 120 7.16 3.37 18.11
C LEU A 120 6.69 4.46 17.13
N PHE A 121 5.46 4.33 16.63
CA PHE A 121 4.81 5.27 15.72
C PHE A 121 4.65 6.66 16.34
N GLU A 122 4.12 6.75 17.56
CA GLU A 122 3.96 7.99 18.31
C GLU A 122 5.30 8.65 18.60
N ALA A 123 6.32 7.89 19.00
CA ALA A 123 7.66 8.42 19.26
C ALA A 123 8.28 9.03 17.99
N HIS A 124 8.10 8.38 16.84
CA HIS A 124 8.58 8.90 15.56
C HIS A 124 7.92 10.22 15.17
N GLN A 125 6.59 10.31 15.33
CA GLN A 125 5.86 11.55 15.09
C GLN A 125 6.28 12.65 16.06
N THR A 126 6.43 12.32 17.34
CA THR A 126 6.77 13.27 18.41
C THR A 126 8.19 13.82 18.25
N PHE A 127 9.14 12.98 17.86
CA PHE A 127 10.56 13.34 17.74
C PHE A 127 11.00 13.57 16.29
N ARG A 128 10.07 13.92 15.40
CA ARG A 128 10.34 14.14 13.98
C ARG A 128 11.48 15.16 13.81
N GLY A 129 12.59 14.71 13.20
CA GLY A 129 13.80 15.52 12.99
C GLY A 129 14.78 15.60 14.18
N ASP A 130 14.43 15.09 15.36
CA ASP A 130 15.29 15.03 16.55
C ASP A 130 15.83 13.61 16.75
N LYS A 131 16.89 13.29 16.00
CA LYS A 131 17.52 11.97 16.00
C LYS A 131 17.95 11.51 17.40
N TYR A 132 18.44 12.43 18.23
CA TYR A 132 18.94 12.11 19.57
C TYR A 132 17.82 11.68 20.52
N LYS A 133 16.68 12.38 20.52
CA LYS A 133 15.53 11.98 21.34
C LYS A 133 14.97 10.64 20.90
N TYR A 134 14.87 10.42 19.59
CA TYR A 134 14.41 9.15 19.05
C TYR A 134 15.33 7.99 19.43
N GLU A 135 16.66 8.18 19.36
CA GLU A 135 17.65 7.21 19.84
C GLU A 135 17.52 6.88 21.33
N ARG A 136 17.29 7.92 22.14
CA ARG A 136 17.09 7.75 23.59
C ARG A 136 15.77 7.04 23.91
N PHE A 137 14.76 7.18 23.06
CA PHE A 137 13.53 6.41 23.16
C PHE A 137 13.79 4.94 22.83
N LEU A 138 14.42 4.65 21.68
CA LEU A 138 14.71 3.28 21.25
C LEU A 138 15.57 2.51 22.25
N SER A 139 16.55 3.16 22.88
CA SER A 139 17.40 2.53 23.89
C SER A 139 16.66 2.07 25.14
N LYS A 140 15.43 2.55 25.36
CA LYS A 140 14.53 2.08 26.42
C LYS A 140 13.45 1.15 25.87
N TRP A 141 12.85 1.52 24.73
CA TRP A 141 11.76 0.78 24.10
C TRP A 141 12.18 -0.65 23.71
N GLY A 142 13.33 -0.83 23.06
CA GLY A 142 13.81 -2.14 22.63
C GLY A 142 13.95 -3.13 23.79
N PRO A 143 14.62 -2.77 24.90
CA PRO A 143 14.65 -3.59 26.11
C PRO A 143 13.28 -3.94 26.69
N THR A 144 12.28 -3.06 26.60
CA THR A 144 10.93 -3.39 27.07
C THR A 144 10.21 -4.40 26.18
N LEU A 145 10.40 -4.31 24.85
CA LEU A 145 9.88 -5.31 23.90
C LEU A 145 10.56 -6.66 24.13
N ARG A 146 11.88 -6.66 24.30
CA ARG A 146 12.67 -7.85 24.65
C ARG A 146 12.21 -8.49 25.96
N ALA A 147 11.97 -7.69 27.00
CA ALA A 147 11.46 -8.18 28.28
C ALA A 147 10.08 -8.83 28.14
N GLU A 148 9.20 -8.28 27.29
CA GLU A 148 7.90 -8.90 27.01
C GLU A 148 8.06 -10.25 26.32
N LEU A 149 8.96 -10.39 25.34
CA LEU A 149 9.24 -11.68 24.70
C LEU A 149 9.74 -12.73 25.70
N MET A 150 10.56 -12.34 26.67
CA MET A 150 11.12 -13.24 27.68
C MET A 150 10.13 -13.61 28.79
N THR A 151 9.22 -12.70 29.16
CA THR A 151 8.35 -12.88 30.33
C THR A 151 6.92 -13.25 29.95
N ASN A 152 6.46 -12.81 28.78
CA ASN A 152 5.06 -12.80 28.34
C ASN A 152 4.14 -12.17 29.40
N SER A 153 4.55 -11.03 29.96
CA SER A 153 3.87 -10.40 31.10
C SER A 153 2.48 -9.87 30.74
N ARG A 154 2.27 -9.47 29.48
CA ARG A 154 0.97 -9.00 28.98
C ARG A 154 0.08 -10.13 28.45
N GLN A 155 0.59 -11.36 28.40
CA GLN A 155 -0.16 -12.57 28.07
C GLN A 155 -0.78 -12.59 26.66
N PHE A 156 -0.26 -11.77 25.73
CA PHE A 156 -0.68 -11.81 24.32
C PHE A 156 0.10 -12.85 23.51
N LEU A 157 1.32 -13.20 23.91
CA LEU A 157 2.10 -14.23 23.24
C LEU A 157 1.57 -15.62 23.64
N HIS A 158 1.59 -16.57 22.71
CA HIS A 158 1.23 -17.96 23.02
C HIS A 158 2.22 -18.62 23.98
N ARG A 159 3.50 -18.25 23.88
CA ARG A 159 4.59 -18.68 24.75
C ARG A 159 5.66 -17.58 24.84
N ARG A 160 6.63 -17.76 25.71
CA ARG A 160 7.84 -16.92 25.74
C ARG A 160 8.70 -17.25 24.52
N GLU A 161 9.26 -16.24 23.88
CA GLU A 161 10.02 -16.37 22.63
C GLU A 161 11.46 -15.89 22.87
N PHE A 162 12.28 -16.76 23.48
CA PHE A 162 13.65 -16.43 23.90
C PHE A 162 14.60 -16.19 22.73
N ASP A 163 14.47 -16.95 21.65
CA ASP A 163 15.32 -16.81 20.47
C ASP A 163 15.08 -15.47 19.78
N ILE A 164 13.81 -15.11 19.55
CA ILE A 164 13.42 -13.79 19.03
C ILE A 164 13.88 -12.67 19.97
N ALA A 165 13.79 -12.86 21.29
CA ALA A 165 14.31 -11.90 22.27
C ALA A 165 15.83 -11.71 22.17
N GLY A 166 16.59 -12.71 21.70
CA GLY A 166 18.02 -12.63 21.44
C GLY A 166 18.36 -11.69 20.28
N GLU A 167 17.50 -11.66 19.27
CA GLU A 167 17.64 -10.83 18.04
C GLU A 167 17.24 -9.36 18.25
N ILE A 168 16.52 -9.03 19.34
CA ILE A 168 16.23 -7.63 19.71
C ILE A 168 17.49 -6.96 20.27
N THR A 169 18.34 -6.48 19.37
CA THR A 169 19.56 -5.73 19.68
C THR A 169 19.29 -4.23 19.76
N PHE A 170 20.33 -3.43 20.05
CA PHE A 170 20.25 -1.96 20.03
C PHE A 170 20.10 -1.38 18.61
N GLU A 171 20.31 -2.22 17.59
CA GLU A 171 20.14 -1.85 16.18
C GLU A 171 18.69 -2.03 15.72
N PHE A 172 17.89 -2.84 16.41
CA PHE A 172 16.48 -3.03 16.10
C PHE A 172 15.60 -1.89 16.66
N PRO A 173 14.64 -1.37 15.87
CA PRO A 173 14.42 -1.67 14.45
C PRO A 173 15.43 -0.94 13.56
N ASP A 174 15.71 -1.48 12.36
CA ASP A 174 16.47 -0.73 11.37
C ASP A 174 15.72 0.56 11.06
N ARG A 175 16.37 1.68 11.39
CA ARG A 175 15.78 3.01 11.29
C ARG A 175 15.52 3.42 9.86
N ARG A 176 16.34 2.96 8.91
CA ARG A 176 16.14 3.25 7.49
C ARG A 176 14.88 2.56 7.00
N VAL A 177 14.70 1.30 7.37
CA VAL A 177 13.50 0.51 7.04
C VAL A 177 12.26 1.14 7.66
N HIS A 178 12.32 1.49 8.95
CA HIS A 178 11.22 2.18 9.61
C HIS A 178 10.88 3.54 8.95
N GLU A 179 11.88 4.32 8.53
CA GLU A 179 11.68 5.59 7.84
C GLU A 179 10.94 5.42 6.50
N LEU A 180 11.21 4.34 5.75
CA LEU A 180 10.55 4.07 4.47
C LEU A 180 9.04 3.91 4.63
N TYR A 181 8.57 3.25 5.69
CA TYR A 181 7.13 3.15 5.99
C TYR A 181 6.53 4.44 6.57
N MET A 182 7.30 5.16 7.40
CA MET A 182 6.80 6.34 8.10
C MET A 182 6.71 7.58 7.21
N ASN A 183 7.73 7.81 6.38
CA ASN A 183 7.85 8.96 5.50
C ASN A 183 8.28 8.51 4.08
N PRO A 184 7.43 7.75 3.37
CA PRO A 184 7.73 7.31 2.01
C PRO A 184 7.89 8.50 1.06
N ILE A 185 8.71 8.32 0.02
CA ILE A 185 8.90 9.32 -1.03
C ILE A 185 7.64 9.36 -1.91
N THR A 186 7.01 10.53 -1.97
CA THR A 186 5.77 10.79 -2.71
C THR A 186 5.85 12.18 -3.37
N SER A 187 4.84 12.56 -4.16
CA SER A 187 4.78 13.90 -4.75
C SER A 187 4.69 15.04 -3.72
N TRP A 188 4.32 14.73 -2.47
CA TRP A 188 4.34 15.67 -1.35
C TRP A 188 5.70 15.77 -0.63
N SER A 189 6.67 14.95 -1.01
CA SER A 189 8.02 15.01 -0.45
C SER A 189 8.78 16.25 -0.97
N PRO A 190 9.71 16.82 -0.17
CA PRO A 190 10.51 17.96 -0.61
C PRO A 190 11.24 17.70 -1.93
N GLY A 191 11.15 18.65 -2.87
CA GLY A 191 11.81 18.55 -4.18
C GLY A 191 10.97 17.93 -5.30
N TYR A 192 9.76 17.43 -5.00
CA TYR A 192 8.82 16.93 -6.00
C TYR A 192 7.72 17.94 -6.31
N THR A 193 7.10 17.77 -7.48
CA THR A 193 5.96 18.59 -7.91
C THR A 193 4.66 17.89 -7.50
N LEU A 194 3.75 18.67 -6.90
CA LEU A 194 2.42 18.16 -6.54
C LEU A 194 1.66 17.73 -7.79
N PRO A 195 0.81 16.68 -7.69
CA PRO A 195 -0.05 16.28 -8.79
C PRO A 195 -1.03 17.41 -9.15
N ASP A 196 -1.34 17.53 -10.43
CA ASP A 196 -2.33 18.47 -10.98
C ASP A 196 -3.60 17.71 -11.38
N PRO A 197 -4.56 17.52 -10.44
CA PRO A 197 -5.78 16.76 -10.70
C PRO A 197 -6.73 17.49 -11.66
N SER A 198 -6.49 18.77 -12.00
CA SER A 198 -7.32 19.47 -12.99
C SER A 198 -7.24 18.84 -14.39
N ARG A 199 -6.23 17.99 -14.62
CA ARG A 199 -6.04 17.23 -15.86
C ARG A 199 -6.71 15.87 -15.83
N TRP A 200 -7.17 15.42 -14.67
CA TRP A 200 -7.79 14.11 -14.44
C TRP A 200 -9.28 14.14 -14.73
N VAL A 201 -9.58 14.55 -15.96
CA VAL A 201 -10.94 14.67 -16.49
C VAL A 201 -11.23 13.53 -17.45
N PHE A 202 -12.51 13.17 -17.59
CA PHE A 202 -12.93 12.20 -18.58
C PHE A 202 -12.60 12.68 -19.99
N LYS A 203 -11.69 11.97 -20.67
CA LYS A 203 -11.36 12.22 -22.08
C LYS A 203 -12.01 11.17 -22.95
N GLN A 204 -12.36 11.55 -24.17
CA GLN A 204 -12.85 10.59 -25.15
C GLN A 204 -11.73 9.64 -25.60
N PRO A 205 -12.02 8.34 -25.71
CA PRO A 205 -11.05 7.37 -26.21
C PRO A 205 -10.76 7.59 -27.70
N SER A 206 -9.50 7.49 -28.10
CA SER A 206 -9.09 7.60 -29.49
C SER A 206 -9.15 6.24 -30.19
N ILE A 207 -10.24 6.00 -30.92
CA ILE A 207 -10.47 4.73 -31.64
C ILE A 207 -9.36 4.46 -32.65
N ALA A 208 -8.88 5.48 -33.34
CA ALA A 208 -7.78 5.34 -34.30
C ALA A 208 -6.49 4.87 -33.63
N VAL A 209 -6.14 5.46 -32.48
CA VAL A 209 -4.94 5.07 -31.73
C VAL A 209 -5.10 3.69 -31.10
N ILE A 210 -6.26 3.38 -30.53
CA ILE A 210 -6.57 2.03 -29.99
C ILE A 210 -6.43 0.98 -31.10
N THR A 211 -6.98 1.25 -32.29
CA THR A 211 -6.86 0.36 -33.46
C THR A 211 -5.41 0.09 -33.81
N GLN A 212 -4.61 1.16 -33.93
CA GLN A 212 -3.19 1.04 -34.26
C GLN A 212 -2.43 0.23 -33.21
N LEU A 213 -2.65 0.51 -31.92
CA LEU A 213 -2.01 -0.22 -30.83
C LEU A 213 -2.41 -1.70 -30.82
N CYS A 214 -3.67 -2.04 -31.13
CA CYS A 214 -4.10 -3.44 -31.24
C CYS A 214 -3.44 -4.16 -32.42
N VAL A 215 -3.27 -3.50 -33.57
CA VAL A 215 -2.52 -4.04 -34.72
C VAL A 215 -1.07 -4.32 -34.32
N ASP A 216 -0.42 -3.32 -33.70
CA ASP A 216 1.00 -3.37 -33.38
C ASP A 216 1.34 -4.38 -32.28
N HIS A 217 0.44 -4.57 -31.30
CA HIS A 217 0.76 -5.31 -30.08
C HIS A 217 -0.08 -6.56 -29.83
N LEU A 218 -1.32 -6.64 -30.33
CA LEU A 218 -2.23 -7.75 -30.04
C LEU A 218 -2.39 -8.75 -31.19
N ARG A 219 -1.96 -8.39 -32.41
CA ARG A 219 -1.96 -9.26 -33.61
C ARG A 219 -3.29 -10.01 -33.83
N SER A 220 -4.42 -9.34 -33.56
CA SER A 220 -5.75 -9.94 -33.71
C SER A 220 -6.13 -10.06 -35.17
N GLU A 221 -6.54 -11.26 -35.60
CA GLU A 221 -6.95 -11.55 -36.98
C GLU A 221 -8.28 -10.87 -37.39
N ASP A 222 -9.15 -10.55 -36.40
CA ASP A 222 -10.44 -9.89 -36.62
C ASP A 222 -10.71 -8.82 -35.55
N LEU A 223 -10.06 -7.67 -35.74
CA LEU A 223 -10.22 -6.50 -34.87
C LEU A 223 -11.66 -5.96 -34.88
N GLN A 224 -12.36 -6.01 -36.02
CA GLN A 224 -13.72 -5.48 -36.10
C GLN A 224 -14.68 -6.27 -35.21
N LYS A 225 -14.63 -7.60 -35.26
CA LYS A 225 -15.43 -8.46 -34.37
C LYS A 225 -15.05 -8.24 -32.92
N THR A 226 -13.76 -8.14 -32.62
CA THR A 226 -13.27 -7.91 -31.25
C THR A 226 -13.77 -6.59 -30.68
N PHE A 227 -13.75 -5.51 -31.48
CA PHE A 227 -14.22 -4.19 -31.06
C PHE A 227 -15.74 -4.19 -30.88
N LYS A 228 -16.47 -4.87 -31.77
CA LYS A 228 -17.93 -5.03 -31.65
C LYS A 228 -18.33 -5.68 -30.34
N SER A 229 -17.64 -6.74 -29.94
CA SER A 229 -18.00 -7.50 -28.74
C SER A 229 -17.53 -6.86 -27.43
N ASN A 230 -16.42 -6.12 -27.43
CA ASN A 230 -15.74 -5.73 -26.18
C ASN A 230 -15.57 -4.23 -25.97
N LEU A 231 -15.65 -3.41 -27.03
CA LEU A 231 -15.17 -2.03 -26.97
C LEU A 231 -16.31 -1.01 -27.00
N TRP A 232 -17.30 -1.18 -27.89
CA TRP A 232 -18.30 -0.14 -28.15
C TRP A 232 -19.13 0.24 -26.94
N VAL A 233 -19.58 -0.72 -26.14
CA VAL A 233 -20.39 -0.42 -24.94
C VAL A 233 -19.63 0.51 -24.00
N GLY A 234 -18.35 0.21 -23.72
CA GLY A 234 -17.50 1.06 -22.88
C GLY A 234 -17.26 2.44 -23.46
N ILE A 235 -16.97 2.53 -24.77
CA ILE A 235 -16.80 3.82 -25.46
C ILE A 235 -18.07 4.67 -25.36
N PHE A 236 -19.23 4.10 -25.65
CA PHE A 236 -20.50 4.83 -25.60
C PHE A 236 -20.77 5.37 -24.20
N LEU A 237 -20.55 4.55 -23.15
CA LEU A 237 -20.68 5.01 -21.77
C LEU A 237 -19.73 6.17 -21.47
N GLN A 238 -18.45 6.06 -21.84
CA GLN A 238 -17.47 7.12 -21.62
C GLN A 238 -17.79 8.40 -22.40
N MET A 239 -18.34 8.27 -23.61
CA MET A 239 -18.83 9.42 -24.38
C MET A 239 -20.00 10.12 -23.70
N LEU A 240 -20.92 9.37 -23.07
CA LEU A 240 -22.04 9.96 -22.32
C LEU A 240 -21.55 10.77 -21.10
N TYR A 241 -20.55 10.25 -20.37
CA TYR A 241 -19.99 10.92 -19.19
C TYR A 241 -18.98 12.04 -19.49
N SER A 242 -18.43 12.11 -20.71
CA SER A 242 -17.46 13.15 -21.10
C SER A 242 -18.11 14.43 -21.66
N VAL A 243 -19.43 14.48 -21.77
CA VAL A 243 -20.21 15.63 -22.26
C VAL A 243 -20.91 16.40 -21.13
N SER A 244 -20.91 15.84 -19.92
CA SER A 244 -21.39 16.48 -18.67
C SER A 244 -20.25 17.15 -17.91
#